data_AF-A0A7V3CE07-F1
#
_entry.id   AF-A0A7V3CE07-F1
#
_cell.length_a   1.000
_cell.length_b   1.000
_cell.length_c   1.000
_cell.angle_alpha   90.00
_cell.angle_beta   90.00
_cell.angle_gamma   90.00
#
_symmetry.space_group_name_H-M   'P 1'
#
loop_
_entity.id
_entity.type
_entity.pdbx_description
1 polymer ?
#
loop_
_entity_poly.entity_id
_entity_poly.type
_entity_poly.pdbx_seq_one_letter_code
_entity_poly.pdbx_strand_id
1 'polypeptide(L)'
;MSKPRFFCLLFLLFCASGLGIAEAKNVTFDIHHGGQYFRTVTMTEEDYRRTAARLQGTSISLIPHADVEDRNEAPDARAQAPRPDEAQRRRAAEAKQEQWEREFETRSAAAARREADWKQDNEARRLAAETREKDWAQDFEARRAAALERMKEWEREMDQRRVAAENLMQSWRDQFDLLHRAAQRGFEAWRSAR
;
A
#
# COMPACT_ATOMS: atom_id res chain seq x y z
N MET A 1 -3.35 0.97 -21.17
CA MET A 1 -2.35 0.91 -22.25
C MET A 1 -0.95 1.06 -21.65
N SER A 2 -0.11 0.02 -21.69
CA SER A 2 1.23 0.10 -21.12
C SER A 2 2.21 0.79 -22.10
N LYS A 3 2.94 1.78 -21.57
CA LYS A 3 3.87 2.66 -22.29
C LYS A 3 5.04 1.99 -23.06
N PRO A 4 5.50 0.74 -22.81
CA PRO A 4 6.57 0.15 -23.63
C PRO A 4 6.09 -0.32 -25.02
N ARG A 5 4.78 -0.46 -25.25
CA ARG A 5 4.22 -0.92 -26.54
C ARG A 5 4.31 0.14 -27.64
N PHE A 6 4.31 1.42 -27.27
CA PHE A 6 4.34 2.53 -28.23
C PHE A 6 5.75 2.76 -28.78
N PHE A 7 6.79 2.57 -27.95
CA PHE A 7 8.19 2.78 -28.35
C PHE A 7 8.71 1.74 -29.37
N CYS A 8 8.29 0.48 -29.26
CA CYS A 8 8.69 -0.56 -30.24
C CYS A 8 8.11 -0.31 -31.63
N LEU A 9 6.85 0.15 -31.71
CA LEU A 9 6.20 0.48 -32.97
C LEU A 9 6.81 1.73 -33.62
N LEU A 10 7.18 2.73 -32.82
CA LEU A 10 7.85 3.93 -33.32
C LEU A 10 9.27 3.64 -33.82
N PHE A 11 9.99 2.74 -33.17
CA PHE A 11 11.34 2.33 -33.59
C PHE A 11 11.30 1.53 -34.91
N LEU A 12 10.30 0.67 -35.11
CA LEU A 12 10.07 -0.01 -36.39
C LEU A 12 9.71 0.95 -37.53
N LEU A 13 8.99 2.03 -37.22
CA LEU A 13 8.71 3.12 -38.17
C LEU A 13 9.96 3.92 -38.52
N PHE A 14 10.88 4.12 -37.57
CA PHE A 14 12.14 4.84 -37.79
C PHE A 14 13.17 4.03 -38.58
N CYS A 15 13.20 2.70 -38.43
CA CYS A 15 14.05 1.85 -39.28
C CYS A 15 13.62 1.81 -40.75
N ALA A 16 12.35 2.11 -41.06
CA ALA A 16 11.82 2.06 -42.41
C ALA A 16 12.15 3.29 -43.27
N SER A 17 12.75 4.35 -42.72
CA SER A 17 12.99 5.63 -43.43
C SER A 17 14.47 5.95 -43.72
N GLY A 18 15.39 5.01 -43.53
CA GLY A 18 16.81 5.19 -43.84
C GLY A 18 17.18 4.78 -45.26
N LEU A 19 17.21 5.73 -46.20
CA LEU A 19 17.69 5.58 -47.58
C LEU A 19 19.18 5.17 -47.67
N GLY A 20 19.48 4.26 -48.61
CA GLY A 20 20.81 4.03 -49.16
C GLY A 20 20.76 3.08 -50.37
N ILE A 21 21.01 3.63 -51.57
CA ILE A 21 20.87 2.98 -52.88
C ILE A 21 22.01 1.97 -53.10
N ALA A 22 21.66 0.69 -53.13
CA ALA A 22 22.33 -0.41 -53.83
C ALA A 22 21.21 -1.37 -54.24
N GLU A 23 21.31 -2.01 -55.41
CA GLU A 23 20.31 -2.92 -56.01
C GLU A 23 19.78 -3.94 -54.99
N ALA A 24 18.73 -3.55 -54.27
CA ALA A 24 18.21 -4.30 -53.16
C ALA A 24 17.07 -5.15 -53.68
N LYS A 25 17.25 -6.48 -53.64
CA LYS A 25 16.12 -7.39 -53.76
C LYS A 25 15.15 -7.05 -52.62
N ASN A 26 14.03 -6.46 -53.00
CA ASN A 26 12.97 -6.13 -52.07
C ASN A 26 12.21 -7.41 -51.74
N VAL A 27 12.03 -7.69 -50.45
CA VAL A 27 11.29 -8.84 -49.93
C VAL A 27 10.01 -8.33 -49.31
N THR A 28 8.89 -8.87 -49.77
CA THR A 28 7.56 -8.62 -49.20
C THR A 28 7.22 -9.72 -48.21
N PHE A 29 6.75 -9.35 -47.02
CA PHE A 29 6.41 -10.31 -45.98
C PHE A 29 5.29 -9.79 -45.08
N ASP A 30 4.61 -10.74 -44.46
CA ASP A 30 3.52 -10.49 -43.52
C ASP A 30 4.03 -10.48 -42.09
N ILE A 31 3.62 -9.47 -41.32
CA ILE A 31 3.94 -9.34 -39.90
C ILE A 31 2.79 -9.93 -39.08
N HIS A 32 3.11 -10.93 -38.26
CA HIS A 32 2.19 -11.52 -37.30
C HIS A 32 2.67 -11.22 -35.87
N HIS A 33 1.76 -10.97 -34.93
CA HIS A 33 2.08 -10.90 -33.50
C HIS A 33 1.13 -11.79 -32.70
N GLY A 34 1.69 -12.74 -31.95
CA GLY A 34 0.89 -13.72 -31.20
C GLY A 34 0.01 -14.60 -32.09
N GLY A 35 0.44 -14.83 -33.34
CA GLY A 35 -0.30 -15.60 -34.35
C GLY A 35 -1.34 -14.80 -35.16
N GLN A 36 -1.64 -13.55 -34.81
CA GLN A 36 -2.56 -12.70 -35.57
C GLN A 36 -1.82 -11.87 -36.62
N TYR A 37 -2.36 -11.80 -37.84
CA TYR A 37 -1.86 -10.95 -38.92
C TYR A 37 -2.06 -9.46 -38.59
N PHE A 38 -1.06 -8.64 -38.86
CA PHE A 38 -1.14 -7.18 -38.70
C PHE A 38 -1.06 -6.45 -40.03
N ARG A 39 0.02 -6.66 -40.79
CA ARG A 39 0.23 -5.97 -42.07
C ARG A 39 1.32 -6.64 -42.90
N THR A 40 1.25 -6.45 -44.20
CA THR A 40 2.33 -6.71 -45.15
C THR A 40 3.30 -5.52 -45.21
N VAL A 41 4.60 -5.80 -45.29
CA VAL A 41 5.65 -4.79 -45.48
C VAL A 41 6.62 -5.28 -46.55
N THR A 42 7.10 -4.35 -47.37
CA THR A 42 8.20 -4.59 -48.30
C THR A 42 9.42 -3.82 -47.80
N MET A 43 10.55 -4.49 -47.65
CA MET A 43 11.84 -3.85 -47.36
C MET A 43 12.97 -4.58 -48.06
N THR A 44 14.18 -4.05 -47.99
CA THR A 44 15.36 -4.68 -48.58
C THR A 44 15.64 -6.04 -47.92
N GLU A 45 16.21 -7.00 -48.64
CA GLU A 45 16.57 -8.31 -48.08
C GLU A 45 17.55 -8.18 -46.89
N GLU A 46 18.44 -7.19 -46.92
CA GLU A 46 19.37 -6.93 -45.81
C GLU A 46 18.63 -6.44 -44.55
N ASP A 47 17.68 -5.52 -44.72
CA ASP A 47 16.84 -5.03 -43.62
C ASP A 47 15.93 -6.14 -43.09
N TYR A 48 15.40 -7.01 -43.96
CA TYR A 48 14.63 -8.18 -43.53
C TYR A 48 15.46 -9.09 -42.63
N ARG A 49 16.67 -9.48 -43.04
CA ARG A 49 17.54 -10.35 -42.23
C ARG A 49 17.90 -9.71 -40.89
N ARG A 50 18.23 -8.43 -40.89
CA ARG A 50 18.54 -7.67 -39.67
C ARG A 50 17.34 -7.56 -38.73
N THR A 51 16.14 -7.39 -39.29
CA THR A 51 14.90 -7.30 -38.54
C THR A 51 14.47 -8.67 -38.00
N ALA A 52 14.53 -9.72 -38.82
CA ALA A 52 14.24 -11.10 -38.41
C ALA A 52 15.15 -11.56 -37.25
N ALA A 53 16.45 -11.24 -37.30
CA ALA A 53 17.39 -11.54 -36.22
C ALA A 53 17.03 -10.81 -34.91
N ARG A 54 16.59 -9.55 -34.99
CA ARG A 54 16.18 -8.77 -33.80
C ARG A 54 14.85 -9.24 -33.20
N LEU A 55 14.01 -9.87 -34.01
CA LEU A 55 12.70 -10.37 -33.58
C LEU A 55 12.74 -11.82 -33.09
N GLN A 56 13.88 -12.52 -33.20
CA GLN A 56 14.06 -13.84 -32.59
C GLN A 56 13.82 -13.77 -31.08
N GLY A 57 12.90 -14.60 -30.59
CA GLY A 57 12.49 -14.63 -29.17
C GLY A 57 11.37 -13.67 -28.80
N THR A 58 10.83 -12.90 -29.75
CA THR A 58 9.62 -12.09 -29.55
C THR A 58 8.37 -12.82 -30.04
N SER A 59 7.19 -12.35 -29.64
CA SER A 59 5.90 -12.85 -30.16
C SER A 59 5.63 -12.45 -31.62
N ILE A 60 6.57 -11.77 -32.29
CA ILE A 60 6.43 -11.27 -33.66
C ILE A 60 7.08 -12.25 -34.63
N SER A 61 6.35 -12.63 -35.67
CA SER A 61 6.82 -13.51 -36.74
C SER A 61 6.71 -12.82 -38.09
N LEU A 62 7.74 -12.94 -38.92
CA LEU A 62 7.77 -12.43 -40.28
C LEU A 62 7.64 -13.59 -41.26
N ILE A 63 6.57 -13.63 -42.06
CA ILE A 63 6.31 -14.72 -43.01
C ILE A 63 6.52 -14.18 -44.42
N PRO A 64 7.49 -14.72 -45.20
CA PRO A 64 7.68 -14.31 -46.59
C PRO A 64 6.39 -14.52 -47.39
N HIS A 65 5.98 -13.48 -48.12
CA HIS A 65 4.84 -13.55 -49.01
C HIS A 65 5.30 -14.29 -50.28
N ALA A 66 5.17 -15.63 -50.29
CA ALA A 66 5.51 -16.42 -51.46
C ALA A 66 4.49 -16.14 -52.57
N ASP A 67 4.98 -15.91 -53.79
CA ASP A 67 4.21 -15.61 -55.00
C ASP A 67 2.91 -16.43 -55.11
N VAL A 68 1.77 -15.74 -54.93
CA VAL A 68 0.44 -16.26 -55.20
C VAL A 68 0.10 -15.95 -56.66
N GLU A 69 0.78 -16.63 -57.58
CA GLU A 69 0.39 -16.70 -59.00
C GLU A 69 0.44 -18.16 -59.46
N ASP A 70 -0.52 -19.00 -59.01
CA ASP A 70 -1.06 -20.10 -59.84
C ASP A 70 -2.29 -20.81 -59.21
N ARG A 71 -3.39 -20.09 -58.98
CA ARG A 71 -4.69 -20.73 -58.68
C ARG A 71 -5.84 -20.03 -59.37
N ASN A 72 -5.85 -20.13 -60.70
CA ASN A 72 -7.08 -20.04 -61.49
C ASN A 72 -7.66 -21.45 -61.68
N GLU A 73 -8.42 -21.93 -60.70
CA GLU A 73 -9.39 -23.00 -60.93
C GLU A 73 -10.79 -22.50 -60.52
N ALA A 74 -11.76 -22.78 -61.38
CA ALA A 74 -13.11 -22.23 -61.44
C ALA A 74 -13.93 -22.36 -60.13
N PRO A 75 -14.94 -21.50 -59.91
CA PRO A 75 -15.80 -21.60 -58.74
C PRO A 75 -16.82 -22.72 -58.92
N ASP A 76 -16.45 -23.94 -58.58
CA ASP A 76 -17.39 -25.04 -58.50
C ASP A 76 -18.17 -24.97 -57.18
N ALA A 77 -19.45 -24.72 -57.32
CA ALA A 77 -20.45 -24.73 -56.28
C ALA A 77 -20.48 -26.08 -55.55
N ARG A 78 -19.81 -26.17 -54.40
CA ARG A 78 -20.16 -27.13 -53.35
C ARG A 78 -20.35 -26.37 -52.05
N ALA A 79 -21.60 -26.28 -51.63
CA ALA A 79 -21.97 -26.02 -50.25
C ALA A 79 -21.23 -27.03 -49.36
N GLN A 80 -20.03 -26.66 -48.88
CA GLN A 80 -19.28 -27.49 -47.95
C GLN A 80 -19.98 -27.34 -46.61
N ALA A 81 -20.79 -28.35 -46.26
CA ALA A 81 -21.13 -28.59 -44.87
C ALA A 81 -19.83 -28.53 -44.04
N PRO A 82 -19.83 -27.84 -42.88
CA PRO A 82 -18.63 -27.67 -42.08
C PRO A 82 -17.98 -29.03 -41.85
N ARG A 83 -16.66 -29.13 -42.09
CA ARG A 83 -15.95 -30.39 -41.87
C ARG A 83 -16.19 -30.84 -40.42
N PRO A 84 -16.51 -32.13 -40.17
CA PRO A 84 -16.92 -32.61 -38.85
C PRO A 84 -15.93 -32.23 -37.73
N ASP A 85 -14.65 -32.11 -38.07
CA ASP A 85 -13.55 -31.76 -37.18
C ASP A 85 -13.49 -30.28 -36.78
N GLU A 86 -14.04 -29.37 -37.59
CA GLU A 86 -14.01 -27.92 -37.36
C GLU A 86 -15.18 -27.47 -36.49
N ALA A 87 -16.37 -28.04 -36.73
CA ALA A 87 -17.53 -27.88 -35.85
C ALA A 87 -17.24 -28.41 -34.44
N GLN A 88 -16.53 -29.54 -34.33
CA GLN A 88 -16.14 -30.11 -33.04
C GLN A 88 -15.09 -29.27 -32.32
N ARG A 89 -14.13 -28.69 -33.04
CA ARG A 89 -13.15 -27.75 -32.48
C ARG A 89 -13.80 -26.46 -31.95
N ARG A 90 -14.78 -25.90 -32.68
CA ARG A 90 -15.52 -24.71 -32.23
C ARG A 90 -16.31 -25.00 -30.95
N ARG A 91 -17.05 -26.11 -30.90
CA ARG A 91 -17.78 -26.54 -29.69
C ARG A 91 -16.85 -26.74 -28.49
N ALA A 92 -15.66 -27.32 -28.71
CA ALA A 92 -14.68 -27.49 -27.63
C ALA A 92 -14.08 -26.16 -27.14
N ALA A 93 -13.92 -25.17 -28.02
CA ALA A 93 -13.46 -23.84 -27.67
C ALA A 93 -14.54 -23.05 -26.90
N GLU A 94 -15.79 -23.10 -27.36
CA GLU A 94 -16.96 -22.50 -26.68
C GLU A 94 -17.12 -23.09 -25.26
N ALA A 95 -17.07 -24.42 -25.13
CA ALA A 95 -17.16 -25.08 -23.83
C ALA A 95 -16.03 -24.68 -22.85
N LYS A 96 -14.80 -24.49 -23.36
CA LYS A 96 -13.67 -23.99 -22.55
C LYS A 96 -13.87 -22.54 -22.14
N GLN A 97 -14.40 -21.70 -23.03
CA GLN A 97 -14.67 -20.30 -22.72
C GLN A 97 -15.76 -20.16 -21.65
N GLU A 98 -16.87 -20.88 -21.79
CA GLU A 98 -17.92 -20.95 -20.77
C GLU A 98 -17.41 -21.50 -19.43
N GLN A 99 -16.46 -22.44 -19.45
CA GLN A 99 -15.83 -22.93 -18.23
C GLN A 99 -15.00 -21.83 -17.57
N TRP A 100 -14.18 -21.09 -18.33
CA TRP A 100 -13.38 -19.99 -17.80
C TRP A 100 -14.23 -18.83 -17.27
N GLU A 101 -15.33 -18.50 -17.94
CA GLU A 101 -16.27 -17.48 -17.47
C GLU A 101 -16.89 -17.89 -16.13
N ARG A 102 -17.35 -19.15 -16.00
CA ARG A 102 -17.87 -19.67 -14.72
C ARG A 102 -16.81 -19.68 -13.61
N GLU A 103 -15.59 -20.09 -13.93
CA GLU A 103 -14.48 -20.07 -12.97
C GLU A 103 -14.12 -18.65 -12.56
N PHE A 104 -14.13 -17.70 -13.50
CA PHE A 104 -13.88 -16.28 -13.25
C PHE A 104 -14.95 -15.68 -12.34
N GLU A 105 -16.23 -15.91 -12.63
CA GLU A 105 -17.34 -15.45 -11.79
C GLU A 105 -17.27 -16.03 -10.37
N THR A 106 -16.95 -17.31 -10.25
CA THR A 106 -16.77 -17.95 -8.94
C THR A 106 -15.64 -17.31 -8.15
N ARG A 107 -14.50 -17.05 -8.81
CA ARG A 107 -13.33 -16.41 -8.17
C ARG A 107 -13.61 -14.95 -7.84
N SER A 108 -14.29 -14.21 -8.70
CA SER A 108 -14.63 -12.80 -8.46
C SER A 108 -15.60 -12.67 -7.28
N ALA A 109 -16.62 -13.53 -7.21
CA ALA A 109 -17.53 -13.59 -6.08
C ALA A 109 -16.80 -13.96 -4.78
N ALA A 110 -15.88 -14.92 -4.82
CA ALA A 110 -15.06 -15.28 -3.66
C ALA A 110 -14.13 -14.13 -3.21
N ALA A 111 -13.55 -13.39 -4.15
CA ALA A 111 -12.74 -12.21 -3.85
C ALA A 111 -13.57 -11.09 -3.21
N ALA A 112 -14.76 -10.81 -3.75
CA ALA A 112 -15.67 -9.80 -3.20
C ALA A 112 -16.10 -10.13 -1.76
N ARG A 113 -16.39 -11.42 -1.46
CA ARG A 113 -16.68 -11.87 -0.10
C ARG A 113 -15.52 -11.64 0.85
N ARG A 114 -14.30 -12.02 0.45
CA ARG A 114 -13.10 -11.79 1.27
C ARG A 114 -12.84 -10.30 1.54
N GLU A 115 -13.09 -9.45 0.56
CA GLU A 115 -12.97 -8.00 0.74
C GLU A 115 -14.01 -7.47 1.75
N ALA A 116 -15.26 -7.94 1.65
CA ALA A 116 -16.32 -7.59 2.60
C ALA A 116 -15.97 -8.06 4.02
N ASP A 117 -15.53 -9.32 4.17
CA ASP A 117 -15.11 -9.88 5.45
C ASP A 117 -13.93 -9.10 6.05
N TRP A 118 -12.94 -8.76 5.23
CA TRP A 118 -11.79 -7.96 5.66
C TRP A 118 -12.20 -6.56 6.10
N LYS A 119 -13.11 -5.89 5.36
CA LYS A 119 -13.64 -4.57 5.76
C LYS A 119 -14.38 -4.65 7.09
N GLN A 120 -15.19 -5.69 7.28
CA GLN A 120 -15.93 -5.90 8.52
C GLN A 120 -14.98 -6.13 9.71
N ASP A 121 -13.96 -6.99 9.55
CA ASP A 121 -12.96 -7.24 10.58
C ASP A 121 -12.14 -5.98 10.91
N ASN A 122 -11.75 -5.22 9.88
CA ASN A 122 -11.02 -3.97 10.07
C ASN A 122 -11.86 -2.92 10.83
N GLU A 123 -13.14 -2.79 10.50
CA GLU A 123 -14.06 -1.91 11.22
C GLU A 123 -14.24 -2.35 12.68
N ALA A 124 -14.37 -3.64 12.93
CA ALA A 124 -14.43 -4.18 14.30
C ALA A 124 -13.15 -3.87 15.10
N ARG A 125 -11.97 -3.99 14.47
CA ARG A 125 -10.68 -3.64 15.08
C ARG A 125 -10.57 -2.14 15.34
N ARG A 126 -11.03 -1.29 14.42
CA ARG A 126 -11.07 0.17 14.58
C ARG A 126 -11.91 0.55 15.79
N LEU A 127 -13.14 0.04 15.88
CA LEU A 127 -14.03 0.29 17.01
C LEU A 127 -13.43 -0.20 18.33
N ALA A 128 -12.84 -1.39 18.35
CA ALA A 128 -12.19 -1.92 19.54
C ALA A 128 -11.00 -1.05 20.01
N ALA A 129 -10.23 -0.49 19.06
CA ALA A 129 -9.14 0.43 19.37
C ALA A 129 -9.67 1.75 19.94
N GLU A 130 -10.71 2.34 19.34
CA GLU A 130 -11.35 3.57 19.82
C GLU A 130 -11.93 3.41 21.23
N THR A 131 -12.55 2.27 21.54
CA THR A 131 -13.03 1.97 22.90
C THR A 131 -11.87 1.91 23.89
N ARG A 132 -10.79 1.19 23.57
CA ARG A 132 -9.62 1.09 24.45
C ARG A 132 -8.96 2.44 24.68
N GLU A 133 -8.88 3.29 23.66
CA GLU A 133 -8.34 4.63 23.78
C GLU A 133 -9.17 5.49 24.75
N LYS A 134 -10.50 5.42 24.65
CA LYS A 134 -11.39 6.11 25.59
C LYS A 134 -11.22 5.61 27.02
N ASP A 135 -11.15 4.30 27.21
CA ASP A 135 -10.94 3.70 28.54
C ASP A 135 -9.60 4.15 29.15
N TRP A 136 -8.55 4.17 28.34
CA TRP A 136 -7.22 4.66 28.76
C TRP A 136 -7.23 6.14 29.11
N ALA A 137 -7.91 6.97 28.31
CA ALA A 137 -8.03 8.39 28.58
C ALA A 137 -8.78 8.66 29.91
N GLN A 138 -9.83 7.89 30.19
CA GLN A 138 -10.57 7.97 31.44
C GLN A 138 -9.72 7.53 32.65
N ASP A 139 -9.03 6.40 32.55
CA ASP A 139 -8.14 5.91 33.62
C ASP A 139 -7.00 6.89 33.89
N PHE A 140 -6.41 7.47 32.84
CA PHE A 140 -5.37 8.49 32.97
C PHE A 140 -5.88 9.72 33.72
N GLU A 141 -7.04 10.26 33.34
CA GLU A 141 -7.59 11.45 34.00
C GLU A 141 -7.97 11.16 35.46
N ALA A 142 -8.52 9.98 35.74
CA ALA A 142 -8.82 9.54 37.11
C ALA A 142 -7.55 9.47 37.98
N ARG A 143 -6.46 8.89 37.45
CA ARG A 143 -5.17 8.82 38.15
C ARG A 143 -4.57 10.21 38.38
N ARG A 144 -4.67 11.08 37.38
CA ARG A 144 -4.22 12.47 37.48
C ARG A 144 -4.97 13.22 38.57
N ALA A 145 -6.30 13.09 38.62
CA ALA A 145 -7.13 13.69 39.65
C ALA A 145 -6.77 13.17 41.05
N ALA A 146 -6.60 11.84 41.20
CA ALA A 146 -6.19 11.23 42.45
C ALA A 146 -4.80 11.72 42.92
N ALA A 147 -3.84 11.87 42.01
CA ALA A 147 -2.52 12.42 42.33
C ALA A 147 -2.60 13.87 42.83
N LEU A 148 -3.42 14.71 42.18
CA LEU A 148 -3.63 16.10 42.59
C LEU A 148 -4.26 16.19 43.99
N GLU A 149 -5.27 15.37 44.29
CA GLU A 149 -5.85 15.34 45.63
C GLU A 149 -4.84 14.88 46.69
N ARG A 150 -4.01 13.88 46.37
CA ARG A 150 -2.96 13.44 47.29
C ARG A 150 -1.91 14.52 47.54
N MET A 151 -1.55 15.31 46.53
CA MET A 151 -0.66 16.47 46.70
C MET A 151 -1.26 17.52 47.63
N LYS A 152 -2.55 17.86 47.45
CA LYS A 152 -3.24 18.82 48.34
C LYS A 152 -3.30 18.32 49.77
N GLU A 153 -3.54 17.03 49.96
CA GLU A 153 -3.57 16.42 51.29
C GLU A 153 -2.19 16.49 51.96
N TRP A 154 -1.14 16.16 51.22
CA TRP A 154 0.23 16.29 51.70
C TRP A 154 0.61 17.74 52.05
N GLU A 155 0.20 18.72 51.24
CA GLU A 155 0.42 20.13 51.52
C GLU A 155 -0.26 20.56 52.83
N ARG A 156 -1.52 20.14 53.05
CA ARG A 156 -2.23 20.39 54.31
C ARG A 156 -1.53 19.75 55.51
N GLU A 157 -1.06 18.50 55.38
CA GLU A 157 -0.30 17.83 56.45
C GLU A 157 0.99 18.60 56.77
N MET A 158 1.69 19.10 55.75
CA MET A 158 2.92 19.87 55.93
C MET A 158 2.66 21.22 56.60
N ASP A 159 1.59 21.92 56.22
CA ASP A 159 1.17 23.17 56.88
C ASP A 159 0.81 22.93 58.35
N GLN A 160 0.07 21.86 58.66
CA GLN A 160 -0.25 21.49 60.04
C GLN A 160 1.01 21.22 60.86
N ARG A 161 1.98 20.49 60.29
CA ARG A 161 3.28 20.24 60.93
C ARG A 161 4.06 21.53 61.16
N ARG A 162 4.04 22.46 60.21
CA ARG A 162 4.69 23.78 60.37
C ARG A 162 4.09 24.54 61.53
N VAL A 163 2.76 24.67 61.57
CA VAL A 163 2.05 25.36 62.65
C VAL A 163 2.31 24.70 64.01
N ALA A 164 2.30 23.36 64.07
CA ALA A 164 2.62 22.64 65.30
C ALA A 164 4.06 22.92 65.79
N ALA A 165 5.03 22.98 64.87
CA ALA A 165 6.41 23.30 65.20
C ALA A 165 6.56 24.76 65.67
N GLU A 166 5.90 25.71 65.03
CA GLU A 166 5.88 27.12 65.44
C GLU A 166 5.29 27.28 66.85
N ASN A 167 4.16 26.63 67.13
CA ASN A 167 3.54 26.65 68.45
C ASN A 167 4.45 26.04 69.52
N LEU A 168 5.15 24.95 69.20
CA LEU A 168 6.14 24.36 70.09
C LEU A 168 7.26 25.37 70.37
N MET A 169 7.87 25.96 69.33
CA MET A 169 8.93 26.96 69.50
C MET A 169 8.48 28.16 70.36
N GLN A 170 7.26 28.64 70.16
CA GLN A 170 6.71 29.73 70.97
C GLN A 170 6.56 29.31 72.44
N SER A 171 6.05 28.10 72.70
CA SER A 171 5.93 27.59 74.08
C SER A 171 7.29 27.51 74.78
N TRP A 172 8.33 27.06 74.09
CA TRP A 172 9.70 27.03 74.63
C TRP A 172 10.24 28.43 74.90
N ARG A 173 9.97 29.39 74.00
CA ARG A 173 10.35 30.79 74.19
C ARG A 173 9.66 31.40 75.42
N ASP A 174 8.37 31.15 75.60
CA ASP A 174 7.61 31.65 76.74
C ASP A 174 8.13 31.07 78.07
N GLN A 175 8.45 29.77 78.09
CA GLN A 175 9.05 29.12 79.26
C GLN A 175 10.43 29.70 79.59
N PHE A 176 11.27 29.90 78.56
CA PHE A 176 12.58 30.51 78.74
C PHE A 176 12.46 31.93 79.31
N ASP A 177 11.59 32.77 78.74
CA ASP A 177 11.36 34.13 79.21
C ASP A 177 10.86 34.16 80.64
N LEU A 178 9.97 33.24 81.03
CA LEU A 178 9.46 33.11 82.39
C LEU A 178 10.59 32.76 83.38
N LEU A 179 11.42 31.77 83.04
CA LEU A 179 12.57 31.38 83.86
C LEU A 179 13.61 32.51 83.95
N HIS A 180 13.88 33.19 82.84
CA HIS A 180 14.82 34.31 82.78
C HIS A 180 14.36 35.46 83.68
N ARG A 181 13.09 35.86 83.59
CA ARG A 181 12.51 36.90 84.48
C ARG A 181 12.51 36.49 85.95
N ALA A 182 12.29 35.22 86.26
CA ALA A 182 12.38 34.73 87.63
C ALA A 182 13.82 34.82 88.18
N ALA A 183 14.81 34.41 87.37
CA ALA A 183 16.22 34.50 87.73
C ALA A 183 16.68 35.95 87.92
N GLN A 184 16.30 36.86 87.01
CA GLN A 184 16.59 38.29 87.12
C GLN A 184 16.06 38.87 88.43
N ARG A 185 14.78 38.62 88.75
CA ARG A 185 14.17 39.08 90.01
C ARG A 185 14.87 38.51 91.25
N GLY A 186 15.23 37.23 91.22
CA GLY A 186 15.98 36.60 92.31
C GLY A 186 17.36 37.22 92.50
N PHE A 187 18.07 37.53 91.41
CA PHE A 187 19.36 38.20 91.45
C PHE A 187 19.26 39.63 91.98
N GLU A 188 18.26 40.40 91.54
CA GLU A 188 17.99 41.75 92.06
C GLU A 188 17.68 41.74 93.55
N ALA A 189 16.81 40.82 94.01
CA ALA A 189 16.48 40.67 95.43
C ALA A 189 17.71 40.34 96.29
N TRP A 190 18.57 39.42 95.81
CA TRP A 190 19.84 39.11 96.48
C TRP A 190 20.77 40.33 96.54
N ARG A 191 20.87 41.08 95.45
CA ARG A 191 21.69 42.29 95.39
C ARG A 191 21.21 43.37 96.37
N SER A 192 19.90 43.54 96.52
CA SER A 192 19.31 44.50 97.46
C SER A 192 19.41 44.10 98.93
N ALA A 193 19.67 42.82 99.23
CA ALA A 193 19.79 42.30 100.60
C ALA A 193 21.24 42.34 101.14
N ARG A 194 22.21 42.79 100.34
CA ARG A 194 23.61 43.00 100.71
C ARG A 194 23.92 44.47 100.87
#